data_AF-A0A0G4LNG2-F1
#
_entry.id   AF-A0A0G4LNG2-F1
#
_cell.length_a   1.000
_cell.length_b   1.000
_cell.length_c   1.000
_cell.angle_alpha   90.00
_cell.angle_beta   90.00
_cell.angle_gamma   90.00
#
_symmetry.space_group_name_H-M   'P 1'
#
loop_
_entity.id
_entity.type
_entity.pdbx_description
1 polymer ?
#
loop_
_entity_poly.entity_id
_entity_poly.type
_entity_poly.pdbx_seq_one_letter_code
_entity_poly.pdbx_strand_id
1 'polypeptide(L)'
;NLKVWTEVIQDTFLDLFDSGRLDFATATSIRFSPDGFRRFYDNWEDYHGKLLLRSQQVSNSPEIIRRLGVIGMNTPVEVDMYAHANSTCVMGSRMLNGLGGSADFLRSSKYSIMHTPSTRPSKTDPLGVSCIVPMCTHVDQTEHDLDVIVTENGLADVRGLSPRERARVIIKKCAHPVYQPILERYLDKAEFECLKKGWGHEPHLLFNSFDMHKALLEEG
;
A
#
# COMPACT_ATOMS: atom_id res chain seq x y z
N ASN A 1 -0.82 3.34 24.82
CA ASN A 1 0.25 2.33 24.98
C ASN A 1 0.66 1.68 23.65
N LEU A 2 0.78 2.48 22.58
CA LEU A 2 1.35 2.04 21.31
C LEU A 2 2.88 2.12 21.39
N LYS A 3 3.55 1.22 20.66
CA LYS A 3 4.99 1.30 20.39
C LYS A 3 5.18 1.20 18.88
N VAL A 4 6.02 2.06 18.32
CA VAL A 4 6.25 2.07 16.87
C VAL A 4 7.68 1.68 16.55
N TRP A 5 7.80 0.79 15.58
CA TRP A 5 9.06 0.41 14.93
C TRP A 5 8.92 0.78 13.46
N THR A 6 9.57 1.85 13.03
CA THR A 6 9.41 2.45 11.69
C THR A 6 10.76 2.82 11.08
N GLU A 7 10.75 3.27 9.83
CA GLU A 7 11.92 3.85 9.17
C GLU A 7 12.00 5.37 9.41
N VAL A 8 10.87 6.07 9.32
CA VAL A 8 10.80 7.53 9.39
C VAL A 8 9.71 7.96 10.36
N ILE A 9 10.01 9.01 11.14
CA ILE A 9 9.05 9.71 11.99
C ILE A 9 8.74 11.07 11.39
N GLN A 10 7.46 11.41 11.36
CA GLN A 10 6.88 12.61 10.76
C GLN A 10 5.99 13.33 11.77
N ASP A 11 5.54 14.55 11.46
CA ASP A 11 4.84 15.46 12.38
C ASP A 11 3.68 14.81 13.16
N THR A 12 2.93 13.92 12.52
CA THR A 12 1.79 13.20 13.12
C THR A 12 2.16 12.36 14.35
N PHE A 13 3.44 11.98 14.49
CA PHE A 13 3.93 11.30 15.67
C PHE A 13 4.01 12.20 16.90
N LEU A 14 4.26 13.50 16.73
CA LEU A 14 4.24 14.46 17.84
C LEU A 14 2.84 14.53 18.45
N ASP A 15 1.80 14.53 17.61
CA ASP A 15 0.41 14.48 18.08
C ASP A 15 0.11 13.18 18.83
N LEU A 16 0.66 12.05 18.37
CA LEU A 16 0.51 10.77 19.05
C LEU A 16 1.24 10.72 20.40
N PHE A 17 2.44 11.30 20.49
CA PHE A 17 3.17 11.43 21.75
C PHE A 17 2.41 12.33 22.73
N ASP A 18 1.95 13.50 22.29
CA ASP A 18 1.26 14.47 23.14
C ASP A 18 -0.10 13.96 23.62
N SER A 19 -0.77 13.13 22.82
CA SER A 19 -2.01 12.46 23.23
C SER A 19 -1.81 11.36 24.29
N GLY A 20 -0.56 11.00 24.61
CA GLY A 20 -0.23 9.88 25.50
C GLY A 20 -0.57 8.50 24.93
N ARG A 21 -0.93 8.41 23.64
CA ARG A 21 -1.27 7.13 23.00
C ARG A 21 -0.03 6.36 22.56
N LEU A 22 1.06 7.07 22.25
CA LEU A 22 2.36 6.52 21.86
C LEU A 22 3.37 6.60 23.01
N ASP A 23 3.87 5.44 23.45
CA ASP A 23 4.80 5.34 24.56
C ASP A 23 6.25 5.49 24.09
N PHE A 24 6.57 4.91 22.92
CA PHE A 24 7.93 4.85 22.41
C PHE A 24 7.96 4.64 20.89
N ALA A 25 8.92 5.27 20.20
CA ALA A 25 9.17 5.03 18.79
C ALA A 25 10.66 4.78 18.48
N THR A 26 10.92 3.79 17.64
CA THR A 26 12.22 3.57 16.99
C THR A 26 12.13 3.93 15.51
N ALA A 27 13.14 4.64 15.01
CA ALA A 27 13.24 5.02 13.60
C ALA A 27 14.68 5.04 13.07
N THR A 28 14.85 5.16 11.75
CA THR A 28 16.13 5.51 11.12
C THR A 28 16.37 7.01 11.18
N SER A 29 15.31 7.77 10.89
CA SER A 29 15.40 9.22 10.70
C SER A 29 14.13 9.93 11.16
N ILE A 30 14.28 11.25 11.37
CA ILE A 30 13.19 12.16 11.70
C ILE A 30 13.06 13.15 10.54
N ARG A 31 11.85 13.33 10.05
CA ARG A 31 11.53 14.31 9.02
C ARG A 31 10.31 15.12 9.44
N PHE A 32 10.55 16.08 10.33
CA PHE A 32 9.53 17.04 10.69
C PHE A 32 9.48 18.24 9.74
N SER A 33 8.32 18.88 9.67
CA SER A 33 8.22 20.25 9.14
C SER A 33 9.04 21.22 10.00
N PRO A 34 9.30 22.46 9.52
CA PRO A 34 9.95 23.48 10.34
C PRO A 34 9.23 23.74 11.68
N ASP A 35 7.89 23.72 11.67
CA ASP A 35 7.08 23.83 12.89
C ASP A 35 7.18 22.60 13.78
N GLY A 36 7.18 21.41 13.19
CA GLY A 36 7.37 20.17 13.92
C GLY A 36 8.73 20.10 14.63
N PHE A 37 9.81 20.55 13.98
CA PHE A 37 11.12 20.66 14.63
C PHE A 37 11.12 21.70 15.76
N ARG A 38 10.50 22.87 15.56
CA ARG A 38 10.35 23.86 16.65
C ARG A 38 9.65 23.25 17.86
N ARG A 39 8.47 22.65 17.66
CA ARG A 39 7.71 21.96 18.73
C ARG A 39 8.54 20.87 19.41
N PHE A 40 9.27 20.07 18.64
CA PHE A 40 10.09 18.99 19.17
C PHE A 40 11.24 19.50 20.06
N TYR A 41 11.94 20.55 19.64
CA TYR A 41 13.04 21.12 20.43
C TYR A 41 12.55 21.94 21.62
N ASP A 42 11.45 22.67 21.48
CA ASP A 42 10.87 23.47 22.57
C ASP A 42 10.36 22.58 23.73
N ASN A 43 9.97 21.34 23.44
CA ASN A 43 9.52 20.36 24.44
C ASN A 43 10.44 19.13 24.49
N TRP A 44 11.75 19.33 24.35
CA TRP A 44 12.75 18.25 24.26
C TRP A 44 12.65 17.22 25.40
N GLU A 45 12.45 17.68 26.64
CA GLU A 45 12.33 16.82 27.82
C GLU A 45 11.17 15.81 27.71
N ASP A 46 10.08 16.19 27.03
CA ASP A 46 8.90 15.35 26.87
C ASP A 46 9.07 14.27 25.79
N TYR A 47 9.99 14.47 24.83
CA TYR A 47 10.16 13.59 23.67
C TYR A 47 11.43 12.74 23.69
N HIS A 48 12.57 13.27 24.14
CA HIS A 48 13.88 12.65 23.89
C HIS A 48 14.01 11.23 24.48
N GLY A 49 13.41 10.98 25.65
CA GLY A 49 13.41 9.66 26.29
C GLY A 49 12.45 8.65 25.66
N LYS A 50 11.59 9.10 24.73
CA LYS A 50 10.56 8.28 24.05
C LYS A 50 10.95 7.92 22.62
N LEU A 51 12.14 8.32 22.17
CA LEU A 51 12.61 8.16 20.81
C LEU A 51 13.99 7.51 20.75
N LEU A 52 14.19 6.58 19.82
CA LEU A 52 15.51 6.02 19.53
C LEU A 52 15.77 5.89 18.03
N LEU A 53 16.82 6.55 17.57
CA LEU A 53 17.30 6.41 16.20
C LEU A 53 18.28 5.24 16.07
N ARG A 54 18.17 4.50 14.98
CA ARG A 54 19.00 3.33 14.65
C ARG A 54 19.49 3.44 13.21
N SER A 55 20.52 2.68 12.85
CA SER A 55 20.88 2.54 11.44
C SER A 55 19.76 1.83 10.67
N GLN A 56 19.63 2.13 9.37
CA GLN A 56 18.61 1.49 8.52
C GLN A 56 18.72 -0.04 8.54
N GLN A 57 19.94 -0.57 8.67
CA GLN A 57 20.19 -2.01 8.73
C GLN A 57 19.53 -2.67 9.95
N VAL A 58 19.34 -1.92 11.04
CA VAL A 58 18.68 -2.41 12.26
C VAL A 58 17.18 -2.14 12.20
N SER A 59 16.76 -0.91 11.88
CA SER A 59 15.33 -0.56 11.80
C SER A 59 14.59 -1.40 10.75
N ASN A 60 15.24 -1.69 9.61
CA ASN A 60 14.64 -2.41 8.51
C ASN A 60 15.05 -3.89 8.50
N SER A 61 15.65 -4.39 9.58
CA SER A 61 16.07 -5.79 9.66
C SER A 61 14.86 -6.73 9.59
N PRO A 62 14.76 -7.63 8.57
CA PRO A 62 13.67 -8.60 8.46
C PRO A 62 13.52 -9.47 9.72
N GLU A 63 14.66 -9.82 10.32
CA GLU A 63 14.74 -10.60 11.56
C GLU A 63 14.00 -9.90 12.70
N ILE A 64 14.31 -8.62 12.92
CA ILE A 64 13.73 -7.85 14.01
C ILE A 64 12.26 -7.53 13.75
N ILE A 65 11.92 -7.10 12.53
CA ILE A 65 10.53 -6.80 12.14
C ILE A 65 9.63 -8.03 12.40
N ARG A 66 10.10 -9.21 12.00
CA ARG A 66 9.38 -10.46 12.20
C ARG A 66 9.35 -10.89 13.67
N ARG A 67 10.46 -10.78 14.40
CA ARG A 67 10.52 -11.13 15.84
C ARG A 67 9.58 -10.26 16.68
N LEU A 68 9.49 -8.97 16.37
CA LEU A 68 8.62 -8.03 17.06
C LEU A 68 7.15 -8.17 16.64
N GLY A 69 6.87 -8.82 15.50
CA GLY A 69 5.52 -8.96 14.97
C GLY A 69 4.91 -7.61 14.55
N VAL A 70 5.69 -6.78 13.86
CA VAL A 70 5.28 -5.45 13.42
C VAL A 70 4.04 -5.52 12.53
N ILE A 71 3.11 -4.56 12.67
CA ILE A 71 2.05 -4.31 11.69
C ILE A 71 2.59 -3.30 10.68
N GLY A 72 2.88 -3.76 9.45
CA GLY A 72 3.42 -2.94 8.38
C GLY A 72 2.31 -2.26 7.61
N MET A 73 2.38 -0.94 7.45
CA MET A 73 1.43 -0.15 6.66
C MET A 73 2.18 0.69 5.64
N ASN A 74 1.82 0.59 4.37
CA ASN A 74 2.44 1.35 3.28
C ASN A 74 1.41 1.87 2.29
N THR A 75 1.81 2.85 1.47
CA THR A 75 0.96 3.47 0.44
C THR A 75 1.50 3.14 -0.95
N PRO A 76 0.74 2.42 -1.78
CA PRO A 76 1.11 2.15 -3.16
C PRO A 76 0.64 3.26 -4.12
N VAL A 77 1.18 3.23 -5.33
CA VAL A 77 0.65 3.92 -6.52
C VAL A 77 -0.68 3.29 -6.93
N GLU A 78 -0.67 1.97 -7.09
CA GLU A 78 -1.80 1.14 -7.48
C GLU A 78 -1.65 -0.27 -6.91
N VAL A 79 -2.78 -0.95 -6.71
CA VAL A 79 -2.86 -2.35 -6.30
C VAL A 79 -3.74 -3.05 -7.34
N ASP A 80 -3.35 -4.25 -7.77
CA ASP A 80 -4.22 -5.01 -8.64
C ASP A 80 -5.21 -5.88 -7.88
N MET A 81 -6.22 -6.37 -8.60
CA MET A 81 -7.24 -7.22 -8.02
C MET A 81 -6.69 -8.54 -7.44
N TYR A 82 -5.46 -8.95 -7.77
CA TYR A 82 -4.84 -10.16 -7.21
C TYR A 82 -3.98 -9.89 -5.97
N ALA A 83 -3.88 -8.63 -5.56
CA ALA A 83 -3.07 -8.15 -4.44
C ALA A 83 -1.57 -8.04 -4.74
N HIS A 84 -1.19 -7.78 -5.99
CA HIS A 84 0.12 -7.18 -6.25
C HIS A 84 0.05 -5.68 -6.05
N ALA A 85 1.16 -5.06 -5.64
CA ALA A 85 1.25 -3.61 -5.48
C ALA A 85 2.45 -3.02 -6.23
N ASN A 86 2.19 -1.84 -6.80
CA ASN A 86 3.16 -0.95 -7.40
C ASN A 86 3.37 0.22 -6.45
N SER A 87 4.60 0.45 -5.96
CA SER A 87 4.93 1.56 -5.06
C SER A 87 5.85 2.59 -5.73
N THR A 88 6.37 2.31 -6.93
CA THR A 88 7.48 3.07 -7.50
C THR A 88 7.21 3.68 -8.87
N CYS A 89 6.63 2.92 -9.80
CA CYS A 89 6.69 3.22 -11.23
C CYS A 89 5.31 3.53 -11.79
N VAL A 90 4.96 4.81 -11.89
CA VAL A 90 3.73 5.26 -12.57
C VAL A 90 3.81 4.85 -14.04
N MET A 91 2.75 4.22 -14.55
CA MET A 91 2.70 3.70 -15.93
C MET A 91 3.86 2.77 -16.25
N GLY A 92 4.29 1.96 -15.27
CA GLY A 92 5.32 0.94 -15.41
C GLY A 92 6.76 1.42 -15.54
N SER A 93 7.02 2.74 -15.66
CA SER A 93 8.36 3.24 -15.96
C SER A 93 8.73 4.59 -15.34
N ARG A 94 7.74 5.43 -15.01
CA ARG A 94 8.00 6.74 -14.40
C ARG A 94 8.21 6.58 -12.90
N MET A 95 9.47 6.59 -12.48
CA MET A 95 9.86 6.56 -11.07
C MET A 95 9.26 7.75 -10.28
N LEU A 96 8.70 7.47 -9.11
CA LEU A 96 8.27 8.46 -8.14
C LEU A 96 9.38 8.83 -7.16
N ASN A 97 9.68 7.94 -6.22
CA ASN A 97 10.68 8.15 -5.16
C ASN A 97 11.66 6.97 -5.07
N GLY A 98 11.12 5.75 -5.04
CA GLY A 98 11.86 4.51 -4.84
C GLY A 98 11.12 3.57 -3.90
N LEU A 99 11.53 2.30 -3.85
CA LEU A 99 10.86 1.26 -3.06
C LEU A 99 10.94 1.53 -1.55
N GLY A 100 12.05 2.12 -1.10
CA GLY A 100 12.34 2.34 0.32
C GLY A 100 12.32 1.04 1.12
N GLY A 101 11.99 1.12 2.41
CA GLY A 101 11.81 -0.04 3.28
C GLY A 101 10.47 -0.78 3.13
N SER A 102 9.62 -0.42 2.17
CA SER A 102 8.28 -1.03 2.05
C SER A 102 8.36 -2.55 1.91
N ALA A 103 9.30 -3.08 1.11
CA ALA A 103 9.52 -4.51 0.96
C ALA A 103 10.07 -5.17 2.25
N ASP A 104 10.97 -4.50 2.97
CA ASP A 104 11.53 -5.01 4.23
C ASP A 104 10.41 -5.23 5.26
N PHE A 105 9.53 -4.23 5.39
CA PHE A 105 8.42 -4.26 6.33
C PHE A 105 7.32 -5.22 5.90
N LEU A 106 6.79 -5.11 4.67
CA LEU A 106 5.62 -5.89 4.26
C LEU A 106 5.91 -7.40 4.28
N ARG A 107 7.03 -7.85 3.70
CA ARG A 107 7.43 -9.27 3.70
C ARG A 107 7.65 -9.84 5.10
N SER A 108 8.13 -9.01 6.03
CA SER A 108 8.58 -9.47 7.37
C SER A 108 7.58 -9.19 8.49
N SER A 109 6.54 -8.40 8.21
CA SER A 109 5.52 -8.00 9.17
C SER A 109 4.65 -9.18 9.61
N LYS A 110 4.01 -9.01 10.77
CA LYS A 110 2.94 -9.90 11.22
C LYS A 110 1.67 -9.73 10.39
N TYR A 111 1.39 -8.48 10.01
CA TYR A 111 0.34 -8.10 9.08
C TYR A 111 0.86 -7.05 8.12
N SER A 112 0.72 -7.30 6.83
CA SER A 112 1.10 -6.37 5.77
C SER A 112 -0.12 -5.70 5.16
N ILE A 113 -0.16 -4.37 5.27
CA ILE A 113 -1.30 -3.56 4.89
C ILE A 113 -0.86 -2.55 3.83
N MET A 114 -1.52 -2.58 2.68
CA MET A 114 -1.45 -1.49 1.71
C MET A 114 -2.71 -0.63 1.81
N HIS A 115 -2.54 0.67 1.97
CA HIS A 115 -3.65 1.60 2.00
C HIS A 115 -3.50 2.70 0.95
N THR A 116 -4.57 2.98 0.23
CA THR A 116 -4.61 4.01 -0.82
C THR A 116 -6.02 4.55 -0.95
N PRO A 117 -6.22 5.81 -1.39
CA PRO A 117 -7.49 6.20 -1.97
C PRO A 117 -7.90 5.22 -3.07
N SER A 118 -9.20 4.98 -3.27
CA SER A 118 -9.69 4.10 -4.34
C SER A 118 -9.54 4.74 -5.72
N THR A 119 -9.48 6.08 -5.78
CA THR A 119 -9.13 6.84 -6.97
C THR A 119 -8.19 8.01 -6.67
N ARG A 120 -7.51 8.51 -7.69
CA ARG A 120 -6.70 9.73 -7.62
C ARG A 120 -7.11 10.68 -8.75
N PRO A 121 -7.42 11.96 -8.46
CA PRO A 121 -7.77 12.93 -9.49
C PRO A 121 -6.71 13.04 -10.59
N SER A 122 -7.14 13.18 -11.84
CA SER A 122 -6.28 13.50 -12.97
C SER A 122 -6.27 15.02 -13.21
N LYS A 123 -5.57 15.50 -14.25
CA LYS A 123 -5.60 16.92 -14.63
C LYS A 123 -6.96 17.34 -15.21
N THR A 124 -7.71 16.37 -15.72
CA THR A 124 -8.89 16.54 -16.58
C THR A 124 -10.15 15.97 -15.95
N ASP A 125 -10.02 15.02 -15.01
CA ASP A 125 -11.14 14.38 -14.32
C ASP A 125 -10.94 14.43 -12.79
N PRO A 126 -11.87 15.03 -12.01
CA PRO A 126 -11.81 15.03 -10.55
C PRO A 126 -11.93 13.63 -9.93
N LEU A 127 -12.57 12.67 -10.58
CA LEU A 127 -12.55 11.27 -10.16
C LEU A 127 -11.19 10.64 -10.51
N GLY A 128 -10.73 10.90 -11.73
CA GLY A 128 -9.38 10.63 -12.21
C GLY A 128 -9.12 9.17 -12.55
N VAL A 129 -8.21 8.53 -11.83
CA VAL A 129 -7.74 7.16 -12.11
C VAL A 129 -8.03 6.23 -10.95
N SER A 130 -8.41 4.99 -11.26
CA SER A 130 -8.55 3.95 -10.24
C SER A 130 -7.18 3.58 -9.65
N CYS A 131 -7.13 3.39 -8.33
CA CYS A 131 -5.99 2.77 -7.67
C CYS A 131 -6.13 1.24 -7.53
N ILE A 132 -7.31 0.69 -7.82
CA ILE A 132 -7.52 -0.75 -7.98
C ILE A 132 -7.60 -1.06 -9.47
N VAL A 133 -6.67 -1.86 -9.98
CA VAL A 133 -6.52 -2.14 -11.42
C VAL A 133 -6.61 -3.64 -11.73
N PRO A 134 -6.84 -4.04 -13.00
CA PRO A 134 -6.81 -5.46 -13.35
C PRO A 134 -5.43 -6.09 -13.13
N MET A 135 -4.36 -5.39 -13.49
CA MET A 135 -2.97 -5.80 -13.35
C MET A 135 -2.10 -4.58 -13.08
N CYS A 136 -1.18 -4.66 -12.13
CA CYS A 136 -0.22 -3.58 -11.88
C CYS A 136 0.73 -3.40 -13.08
N THR A 137 1.03 -2.15 -13.43
CA THR A 137 1.98 -1.84 -14.52
C THR A 137 3.44 -2.09 -14.14
N HIS A 138 3.73 -2.16 -12.85
CA HIS A 138 5.00 -2.56 -12.25
C HIS A 138 4.71 -3.24 -10.93
N VAL A 139 5.50 -4.25 -10.54
CA VAL A 139 5.27 -5.00 -9.31
C VAL A 139 6.48 -4.83 -8.39
N ASP A 140 6.24 -4.17 -7.25
CA ASP A 140 7.19 -4.04 -6.16
C ASP A 140 6.93 -5.08 -5.06
N GLN A 141 5.65 -5.37 -4.81
CA GLN A 141 5.21 -6.39 -3.87
C GLN A 141 4.26 -7.37 -4.55
N THR A 142 4.56 -8.65 -4.43
CA THR A 142 3.72 -9.74 -4.93
C THR A 142 2.52 -9.97 -4.01
N GLU A 143 1.53 -10.72 -4.48
CA GLU A 143 0.38 -11.18 -3.70
C GLU A 143 0.77 -11.96 -2.44
N HIS A 144 1.95 -12.59 -2.43
CA HIS A 144 2.49 -13.27 -1.25
C HIS A 144 2.89 -12.34 -0.09
N ASP A 145 3.01 -11.03 -0.35
CA ASP A 145 3.50 -10.06 0.62
C ASP A 145 2.40 -9.19 1.22
N LEU A 146 1.16 -9.36 0.75
CA LEU A 146 0.03 -8.53 1.16
C LEU A 146 -1.06 -9.37 1.85
N ASP A 147 -1.40 -8.97 3.08
CA ASP A 147 -2.49 -9.55 3.86
C ASP A 147 -3.78 -8.74 3.74
N VAL A 148 -3.67 -7.41 3.66
CA VAL A 148 -4.83 -6.51 3.72
C VAL A 148 -4.67 -5.32 2.77
N ILE A 149 -5.74 -5.02 2.04
CA ILE A 149 -5.87 -3.80 1.22
C ILE A 149 -6.95 -2.90 1.84
N VAL A 150 -6.68 -1.59 1.94
CA VAL A 150 -7.61 -0.61 2.52
C VAL A 150 -7.77 0.59 1.60
N THR A 151 -9.02 0.98 1.36
CA THR A 151 -9.39 2.26 0.75
C THR A 151 -10.49 2.93 1.57
N GLU A 152 -10.89 4.14 1.18
CA GLU A 152 -12.04 4.82 1.79
C GLU A 152 -13.37 4.06 1.64
N ASN A 153 -13.47 3.12 0.68
CA ASN A 153 -14.66 2.30 0.48
C ASN A 153 -14.74 1.10 1.44
N GLY A 154 -13.59 0.66 1.98
CA GLY A 154 -13.54 -0.47 2.87
C GLY A 154 -12.20 -1.19 2.91
N LEU A 155 -12.23 -2.36 3.56
CA LEU A 155 -11.08 -3.20 3.85
C LEU A 155 -11.29 -4.59 3.23
N ALA A 156 -10.30 -5.07 2.49
CA ALA A 156 -10.20 -6.42 1.95
C ALA A 156 -9.12 -7.21 2.70
N ASP A 157 -9.54 -8.21 3.47
CA ASP A 157 -8.64 -9.20 4.07
C ASP A 157 -8.47 -10.37 3.09
N VAL A 158 -7.24 -10.59 2.64
CA VAL A 158 -6.91 -11.58 1.60
C VAL A 158 -6.15 -12.80 2.12
N ARG A 159 -5.99 -12.90 3.44
CA ARG A 159 -5.28 -14.02 4.07
C ARG A 159 -6.00 -15.34 3.79
N GLY A 160 -5.25 -16.33 3.32
CA GLY A 160 -5.77 -17.66 3.01
C GLY A 160 -6.64 -17.75 1.75
N LEU A 161 -6.77 -16.67 0.98
CA LEU A 161 -7.57 -16.64 -0.25
C LEU A 161 -6.71 -16.96 -1.49
N SER A 162 -7.30 -17.72 -2.42
CA SER A 162 -6.76 -17.91 -3.78
C SER A 162 -6.91 -16.64 -4.63
N PRO A 163 -6.13 -16.45 -5.72
CA PRO A 163 -6.17 -15.21 -6.52
C PRO A 163 -7.58 -14.78 -6.93
N ARG A 164 -8.41 -15.71 -7.40
CA ARG A 164 -9.82 -15.43 -7.78
C ARG A 164 -10.69 -14.96 -6.61
N GLU A 165 -10.45 -15.48 -5.41
CA GLU A 165 -11.16 -15.05 -4.20
C GLU A 165 -10.68 -13.67 -3.75
N ARG A 166 -9.37 -13.40 -3.84
CA ARG A 166 -8.78 -12.07 -3.61
C ARG A 166 -9.40 -11.03 -4.52
N ALA A 167 -9.46 -11.30 -5.83
CA ALA A 167 -10.05 -10.40 -6.82
C ALA A 167 -11.48 -10.02 -6.46
N ARG A 168 -12.34 -10.99 -6.15
CA ARG A 168 -13.72 -10.71 -5.75
C ARG A 168 -13.80 -9.83 -4.49
N VAL A 169 -12.99 -10.10 -3.47
CA VAL A 169 -13.03 -9.34 -2.21
C VAL A 169 -12.45 -7.93 -2.39
N ILE A 170 -11.31 -7.78 -3.07
CA ILE A 170 -10.68 -6.49 -3.35
C ILE A 170 -11.60 -5.61 -4.20
N ILE A 171 -12.15 -6.14 -5.29
CA ILE A 171 -13.07 -5.39 -6.16
C ILE A 171 -14.30 -4.94 -5.36
N LYS A 172 -14.91 -5.83 -4.58
CA LYS A 172 -16.13 -5.53 -3.81
C LYS A 172 -15.90 -4.55 -2.66
N LYS A 173 -14.74 -4.57 -2.01
CA LYS A 173 -14.49 -3.84 -0.77
C LYS A 173 -13.64 -2.57 -0.95
N CYS A 174 -12.80 -2.53 -1.96
CA CYS A 174 -11.77 -1.50 -2.08
C CYS A 174 -11.91 -0.66 -3.35
N ALA A 175 -12.42 -1.22 -4.46
CA ALA A 175 -12.59 -0.45 -5.69
C ALA A 175 -13.64 0.66 -5.52
N HIS A 176 -13.44 1.78 -6.22
CA HIS A 176 -14.44 2.84 -6.28
C HIS A 176 -15.73 2.33 -6.97
N PRO A 177 -16.93 2.73 -6.53
CA PRO A 177 -18.19 2.27 -7.13
C PRO A 177 -18.29 2.49 -8.65
N VAL A 178 -17.59 3.49 -9.20
CA VAL A 178 -17.55 3.75 -10.65
C VAL A 178 -16.69 2.72 -11.41
N TYR A 179 -15.57 2.28 -10.83
CA TYR A 179 -14.66 1.31 -11.47
C TYR A 179 -15.03 -0.14 -11.15
N GLN A 180 -15.79 -0.38 -10.07
CA GLN A 180 -16.17 -1.73 -9.65
C GLN A 180 -16.84 -2.54 -10.80
N PRO A 181 -17.86 -2.03 -11.53
CA PRO A 181 -18.47 -2.78 -12.64
C PRO A 181 -17.54 -3.03 -13.83
N ILE A 182 -16.48 -2.23 -13.98
CA ILE A 182 -15.46 -2.41 -15.03
C ILE A 182 -14.53 -3.57 -14.64
N LEU A 183 -14.07 -3.58 -13.39
CA LEU A 183 -13.23 -4.64 -12.83
C LEU A 183 -13.97 -5.99 -12.76
N GLU A 184 -15.23 -6.01 -12.33
CA GLU A 184 -16.07 -7.22 -12.31
C GLU A 184 -16.20 -7.80 -13.72
N ARG A 185 -16.49 -6.96 -14.72
CA ARG A 185 -16.61 -7.40 -16.11
C ARG A 185 -15.29 -7.91 -16.70
N TYR A 186 -14.16 -7.31 -16.34
CA TYR A 186 -12.84 -7.81 -16.72
C TYR A 186 -12.62 -9.20 -16.12
N LEU A 187 -12.86 -9.37 -14.81
CA LEU A 187 -12.66 -10.63 -14.11
C LEU A 187 -13.56 -11.74 -14.67
N ASP A 188 -14.85 -11.47 -14.85
CA ASP A 188 -15.81 -12.45 -15.39
C ASP A 188 -15.39 -12.94 -16.79
N LYS A 189 -14.96 -12.01 -17.65
CA LYS A 189 -14.49 -12.36 -19.00
C LYS A 189 -13.16 -13.13 -18.97
N ALA A 190 -12.23 -12.71 -18.11
CA ALA A 190 -10.96 -13.40 -17.92
C ALA A 190 -11.17 -14.83 -17.42
N GLU A 191 -12.03 -15.02 -16.42
CA GLU A 191 -12.41 -16.34 -15.90
C GLU A 191 -13.03 -17.22 -16.97
N PHE A 192 -14.00 -16.70 -17.73
CA PHE A 192 -14.65 -17.46 -18.79
C PHE A 192 -13.66 -17.96 -19.85
N GLU A 193 -12.74 -17.11 -20.31
CA GLU A 193 -11.76 -17.48 -21.34
C GLU A 193 -10.66 -18.41 -20.79
N CYS A 194 -10.16 -18.15 -19.59
CA CYS A 194 -9.09 -18.94 -18.97
C CYS A 194 -9.58 -20.33 -18.52
N LEU A 195 -10.79 -20.43 -17.95
CA LEU A 195 -11.33 -21.70 -17.46
C LEU A 195 -11.59 -22.70 -18.59
N LYS A 196 -12.03 -22.24 -19.77
CA LYS A 196 -12.16 -23.08 -20.97
C LYS A 196 -10.85 -23.75 -21.40
N LYS A 197 -9.70 -23.12 -21.09
CA LYS A 197 -8.36 -23.59 -21.41
C LYS A 197 -7.69 -24.35 -20.26
N GLY A 198 -8.33 -24.40 -19.08
CA GLY A 198 -7.75 -24.95 -17.86
C GLY A 198 -6.70 -24.04 -17.18
N TRP A 199 -6.67 -22.74 -17.51
CA TRP A 199 -5.66 -21.77 -17.02
C TRP A 199 -6.22 -20.83 -15.93
N GLY A 200 -7.03 -21.37 -15.02
CA GLY A 200 -7.88 -20.58 -14.14
C GLY A 200 -7.30 -20.18 -12.78
N HIS A 201 -6.00 -20.37 -12.53
CA HIS A 201 -5.41 -20.04 -11.22
C HIS A 201 -5.47 -18.54 -10.94
N GLU A 202 -4.96 -17.75 -11.89
CA GLU A 202 -4.96 -16.28 -11.89
C GLU A 202 -5.36 -15.77 -13.29
N PRO A 203 -6.68 -15.62 -13.55
CA PRO A 203 -7.18 -15.33 -14.88
C PRO A 203 -6.82 -13.92 -15.38
N HIS A 204 -6.21 -13.82 -16.57
CA HIS A 204 -5.94 -12.54 -17.22
C HIS A 204 -6.28 -12.57 -18.71
N LEU A 205 -6.76 -11.43 -19.19
CA LEU A 205 -6.77 -11.08 -20.61
C LEU A 205 -5.57 -10.16 -20.86
N LEU A 206 -4.38 -10.74 -21.12
CA LEU A 206 -3.11 -9.99 -21.15
C LEU A 206 -3.14 -8.73 -22.01
N PHE A 207 -3.75 -8.79 -23.19
CA PHE A 207 -3.84 -7.65 -24.11
C PHE A 207 -4.83 -6.56 -23.68
N ASN A 208 -5.65 -6.83 -22.67
CA ASN A 208 -6.66 -5.92 -22.11
C ASN A 208 -6.35 -5.53 -20.66
N SER A 209 -5.33 -6.13 -20.02
CA SER A 209 -4.99 -5.88 -18.62
C SER A 209 -4.68 -4.41 -18.31
N PHE A 210 -4.24 -3.66 -19.32
CA PHE A 210 -3.82 -2.27 -19.21
C PHE A 210 -4.77 -1.30 -19.95
N ASP A 211 -5.99 -1.72 -20.29
CA ASP A 211 -6.95 -0.85 -20.99
C ASP A 211 -7.30 0.41 -20.17
N MET A 212 -7.34 0.31 -18.84
CA MET A 212 -7.55 1.47 -17.95
C MET A 212 -6.39 2.47 -18.03
N HIS A 213 -5.14 1.99 -18.04
CA HIS A 213 -3.95 2.81 -18.20
C HIS A 213 -3.88 3.44 -19.59
N LYS A 214 -4.28 2.69 -20.62
CA LYS A 214 -4.37 3.18 -22.00
C LYS A 214 -5.39 4.31 -22.11
N ALA A 215 -6.59 4.13 -21.54
CA ALA A 215 -7.63 5.15 -21.52
C ALA A 215 -7.15 6.45 -20.85
N LEU A 216 -6.44 6.35 -19.72
CA LEU A 216 -5.85 7.52 -19.06
C LEU A 216 -4.86 8.28 -19.97
N LEU A 217 -4.06 7.58 -20.78
CA LEU A 217 -3.10 8.21 -21.70
C LEU A 217 -3.78 8.86 -22.91
N GLU A 218 -4.82 8.21 -23.44
CA GLU A 218 -5.48 8.63 -24.68
C GLU A 218 -6.57 9.67 -24.42
N GLU A 219 -7.26 9.59 -23.29
CA GLU A 219 -8.49 10.35 -23.01
C GLU A 219 -8.40 11.27 -21.78
N GLY A 220 -7.46 11.00 -20.85
CA GLY A 220 -7.22 11.81 -19.64
C GLY A 220 -7.93 11.31 -18.39
#